data_AF-T0ZJU6-F1
#
_entry.id   AF-T0ZJU6-F1
#
_cell.length_a   1.000
_cell.length_b   1.000
_cell.length_c   1.000
_cell.angle_alpha   90.00
_cell.angle_beta   90.00
_cell.angle_gamma   90.00
#
_symmetry.space_group_name_H-M   'P 1'
#
loop_
_entity.id
_entity.type
_entity.pdbx_description
1 polymer ?
#
loop_
_entity_poly.entity_id
_entity_poly.type
_entity_poly.pdbx_seq_one_letter_code
_entity_poly.pdbx_strand_id
1 'polypeptide(L)'
;AQSVNDKFSEARELLIQAMENLDDPPVAAKFADRCLTLAMPLSEQAAVVHAELLLHRRIATRSFPRNVFGSHASLPQNGESYRRKILAASDFVSLPLHWKNIEPQQQNFNWGPVDEWADFLRRAKLPMVGGPLVQFSEDGHTGLAVHLGA
;
A
#
# COMPACT_ATOMS: atom_id res chain seq x y z
N ALA A 1 17.41 -20.58 -20.75
CA ALA A 1 16.28 -20.55 -19.79
C ALA A 1 14.98 -20.50 -20.61
N GLN A 2 14.03 -21.38 -20.34
CA GLN A 2 12.74 -21.46 -21.05
C GLN A 2 11.91 -20.19 -20.77
N SER A 3 11.24 -19.63 -21.79
CA SER A 3 10.48 -18.38 -21.67
C SER A 3 9.28 -18.55 -20.74
N VAL A 4 8.88 -17.48 -20.02
CA VAL A 4 7.68 -17.47 -19.17
C VAL A 4 6.43 -17.90 -19.98
N ASN A 5 6.35 -17.48 -21.24
CA ASN A 5 5.24 -17.86 -22.14
C ASN A 5 5.23 -19.36 -22.49
N ASP A 6 6.39 -19.99 -22.61
CA ASP A 6 6.48 -21.42 -22.91
C ASP A 6 5.97 -22.23 -21.72
N LYS A 7 6.32 -21.82 -20.49
CA LYS A 7 5.82 -22.44 -19.25
C LYS A 7 4.32 -22.23 -19.05
N PHE A 8 3.78 -21.09 -19.48
CA PHE A 8 2.33 -20.85 -19.48
C PHE A 8 1.59 -21.81 -20.41
N SER A 9 2.16 -22.03 -21.59
CA SER A 9 1.60 -22.98 -22.56
C SER A 9 1.64 -24.39 -21.98
N GLU A 10 2.76 -24.81 -21.39
CA GLU A 10 2.91 -26.11 -20.75
C GLU A 10 1.92 -26.33 -19.58
N ALA A 11 1.75 -25.34 -18.70
CA ALA A 11 0.77 -25.41 -17.61
C ALA A 11 -0.67 -25.52 -18.14
N ARG A 12 -0.99 -24.80 -19.23
CA ARG A 12 -2.29 -24.87 -19.87
C ARG A 12 -2.55 -26.25 -20.48
N GLU A 13 -1.56 -26.85 -21.14
CA GLU A 13 -1.71 -28.21 -21.68
C GLU A 13 -1.93 -29.24 -20.56
N LEU A 14 -1.22 -29.13 -19.44
CA LEU A 14 -1.46 -29.99 -18.26
C LEU A 14 -2.87 -29.82 -17.68
N LEU A 15 -3.39 -28.60 -17.67
CA LEU A 15 -4.77 -28.33 -17.25
C LEU A 15 -5.78 -28.97 -18.21
N ILE A 16 -5.57 -28.83 -19.51
CA ILE A 16 -6.41 -29.45 -20.55
C ILE A 16 -6.42 -30.96 -20.36
N GLN A 17 -5.26 -31.59 -20.18
CA GLN A 17 -5.15 -33.03 -19.93
C GLN A 17 -5.88 -33.47 -18.65
N ALA A 18 -5.83 -32.67 -17.58
CA ALA A 18 -6.60 -32.96 -16.38
C ALA A 18 -8.11 -32.92 -16.64
N MET A 19 -8.59 -31.94 -17.42
CA MET A 19 -10.00 -31.78 -17.78
C MET A 19 -10.50 -32.85 -18.76
N GLU A 20 -9.63 -33.33 -19.66
CA GLU A 20 -9.97 -34.41 -20.61
C GLU A 20 -10.13 -35.77 -19.92
N ASN A 21 -9.50 -35.96 -18.74
CA ASN A 21 -9.50 -37.23 -18.02
C ASN A 21 -10.43 -37.22 -16.78
N LEU A 22 -11.46 -36.36 -16.75
CA LEU A 22 -12.37 -36.24 -15.59
C LEU A 22 -13.10 -37.54 -15.23
N ASP A 23 -13.32 -38.42 -16.21
CA ASP A 23 -13.93 -39.74 -16.01
C ASP A 23 -12.99 -40.75 -15.32
N ASP A 24 -11.69 -40.45 -15.23
CA ASP A 24 -10.68 -41.21 -14.47
C ASP A 24 -10.02 -40.28 -13.42
N PRO A 25 -10.63 -40.13 -12.23
CA PRO A 25 -10.19 -39.16 -11.23
C PRO A 25 -8.72 -39.32 -10.78
N PRO A 26 -8.18 -40.54 -10.59
CA PRO A 26 -6.75 -40.73 -10.32
C PRO A 26 -5.82 -40.17 -11.40
N VAL A 27 -6.17 -40.29 -12.68
CA VAL A 27 -5.35 -39.77 -13.79
C VAL A 27 -5.49 -38.25 -13.90
N ALA A 28 -6.71 -37.73 -13.82
CA ALA A 28 -6.95 -36.29 -13.79
C ALA A 28 -6.19 -35.60 -12.66
N ALA A 29 -6.19 -36.18 -11.46
CA ALA A 29 -5.48 -35.64 -10.29
C ALA A 29 -3.98 -35.50 -10.54
N LYS A 30 -3.33 -36.46 -11.20
CA LYS A 30 -1.88 -36.38 -11.50
C LYS A 30 -1.55 -35.20 -12.43
N PHE A 31 -2.38 -34.97 -13.44
CA PHE A 31 -2.20 -33.83 -14.35
C PHE A 31 -2.50 -32.51 -13.64
N ALA A 32 -3.54 -32.47 -12.80
CA ALA A 32 -3.86 -31.30 -11.99
C ALA A 32 -2.75 -30.93 -11.00
N ASP A 33 -2.18 -31.91 -10.29
CA ASP A 33 -1.06 -31.69 -9.36
C ASP A 33 0.17 -31.12 -10.08
N ARG A 34 0.48 -31.65 -11.27
CA ARG A 34 1.57 -31.15 -12.10
C ARG A 34 1.30 -29.75 -12.62
N CYS A 35 0.07 -29.48 -13.07
CA CYS A 35 -0.37 -28.15 -13.47
C CYS A 35 -0.18 -27.15 -12.33
N LEU A 36 -0.66 -27.47 -11.12
CA LEU A 36 -0.54 -26.59 -9.96
C LEU A 36 0.93 -26.36 -9.58
N THR A 37 1.74 -27.42 -9.57
CA THR A 37 3.18 -27.33 -9.29
C THR A 37 3.89 -26.36 -10.24
N LEU A 38 3.49 -26.32 -11.52
CA LEU A 38 4.07 -25.44 -12.52
C LEU A 38 3.46 -24.03 -12.50
N ALA A 39 2.14 -23.93 -12.40
CA ALA A 39 1.39 -22.67 -12.52
C ALA A 39 1.55 -21.78 -11.29
N MET A 40 1.69 -22.34 -10.09
CA MET A 40 1.80 -21.55 -8.86
C MET A 40 3.02 -20.63 -8.87
N PRO A 41 4.28 -21.12 -9.03
CA PRO A 41 5.45 -20.23 -9.12
C PRO A 41 5.43 -19.34 -10.36
N LEU A 42 4.82 -19.81 -11.45
CA LEU A 42 4.69 -19.03 -12.68
C LEU A 42 3.79 -17.80 -12.48
N SER A 43 2.72 -17.93 -11.69
CA SER A 43 1.82 -16.82 -11.36
C SER A 43 2.54 -15.71 -10.59
N GLU A 44 3.44 -16.07 -9.66
CA GLU A 44 4.27 -15.10 -8.92
C GLU A 44 5.24 -14.38 -9.86
N GLN A 45 5.92 -15.12 -10.74
CA GLN A 45 6.81 -14.55 -11.74
C GLN A 45 6.06 -13.58 -12.67
N ALA A 46 4.88 -13.97 -13.14
CA ALA A 46 4.04 -13.11 -13.97
C ALA A 46 3.60 -11.84 -13.23
N ALA A 47 3.22 -11.95 -11.96
CA ALA A 47 2.86 -10.80 -11.14
C ALA A 47 4.03 -9.80 -11.00
N VAL A 48 5.25 -10.28 -10.78
CA VAL A 48 6.46 -9.44 -10.72
C VAL A 48 6.71 -8.73 -12.06
N VAL A 49 6.68 -9.46 -13.17
CA VAL A 49 6.87 -8.88 -14.51
C VAL A 49 5.84 -7.79 -14.81
N HIS A 50 4.57 -8.04 -14.47
CA HIS A 50 3.51 -7.05 -14.66
C HIS A 50 3.67 -5.84 -13.73
N ALA A 51 4.07 -6.06 -12.47
CA ALA A 51 4.35 -4.97 -11.53
C ALA A 51 5.48 -4.08 -12.04
N GLU A 52 6.57 -4.66 -12.54
CA GLU A 52 7.69 -3.92 -13.14
C GLU A 52 7.27 -3.12 -14.37
N LEU A 53 6.50 -3.72 -15.29
CA LEU A 53 6.00 -3.03 -16.48
C LEU A 53 5.13 -1.83 -16.10
N LEU A 54 4.18 -2.03 -15.18
CA LEU A 54 3.29 -0.96 -14.71
C LEU A 54 4.05 0.13 -13.96
N LEU A 55 5.04 -0.24 -13.16
CA LEU A 55 5.91 0.69 -12.46
C LEU A 55 6.72 1.54 -13.45
N HIS A 56 7.40 0.91 -14.42
CA HIS A 56 8.14 1.60 -15.46
C HIS A 56 7.24 2.52 -16.28
N ARG A 57 6.02 2.09 -16.61
CA ARG A 57 5.03 2.94 -17.30
C ARG A 57 4.69 4.18 -16.47
N ARG A 58 4.43 4.04 -15.16
CA ARG A 58 4.15 5.17 -14.26
C ARG A 58 5.33 6.13 -14.15
N ILE A 59 6.56 5.62 -14.13
CA ILE A 59 7.79 6.43 -14.15
C ILE A 59 7.88 7.20 -15.47
N ALA A 60 7.72 6.52 -16.61
CA ALA A 60 7.85 7.11 -17.94
C ALA A 60 6.79 8.20 -18.21
N THR A 61 5.54 7.98 -17.77
CA THR A 61 4.46 8.95 -17.94
C THR A 61 4.45 10.05 -16.88
N ARG A 62 5.38 10.03 -15.91
CA ARG A 62 5.37 10.91 -14.72
C ARG A 62 4.01 10.92 -14.02
N SER A 63 3.31 9.79 -14.04
CA SER A 63 2.00 9.62 -13.39
C SER A 63 2.12 9.38 -11.88
N PHE A 64 3.34 9.37 -11.33
CA PHE A 64 3.53 9.41 -9.89
C PHE A 64 3.11 10.78 -9.34
N PRO A 65 2.27 10.84 -8.29
CA PRO A 65 2.06 12.09 -7.58
C PRO A 65 3.42 12.59 -7.05
N ARG A 66 3.61 13.91 -6.99
CA ARG A 66 4.89 14.50 -6.53
C ARG A 66 5.29 14.08 -5.12
N ASN A 67 4.32 13.69 -4.28
CA ASN A 67 4.55 13.26 -2.91
C ASN A 67 4.07 11.81 -2.79
N VAL A 68 4.97 10.86 -3.01
CA VAL A 68 4.62 9.42 -3.10
C VAL A 68 4.66 8.78 -1.73
N PHE A 69 5.61 9.21 -0.88
CA PHE A 69 5.87 8.61 0.41
C PHE A 69 5.64 9.61 1.53
N GLY A 70 4.89 9.20 2.55
CA GLY A 70 4.59 10.07 3.68
C GLY A 70 4.62 9.33 5.00
N SER A 71 4.86 10.09 6.07
CA SER A 71 4.82 9.60 7.44
C SER A 71 3.60 10.12 8.18
N HIS A 72 3.12 9.34 9.15
CA HIS A 72 2.10 9.80 10.09
C HIS A 72 2.78 10.42 11.31
N ALA A 73 2.43 11.67 11.65
CA ALA A 73 2.99 12.33 12.82
C ALA A 73 2.26 11.88 14.08
N SER A 74 3.01 11.51 15.11
CA SER A 74 2.46 11.35 16.46
C SER A 74 2.45 12.72 17.15
N LEU A 75 1.27 13.32 17.35
CA LEU A 75 1.16 14.66 17.97
C LEU A 75 1.86 14.79 19.33
N PRO A 76 1.77 13.82 20.26
CA PRO A 76 2.46 13.91 21.54
C PRO A 76 3.99 13.87 21.41
N GLN A 77 4.53 13.26 20.35
CA GLN A 77 5.97 13.17 20.12
C GLN A 77 6.45 14.37 19.33
N ASN A 78 6.94 15.40 20.02
CA ASN A 78 7.33 16.65 19.36
C ASN A 78 8.84 16.97 19.45
N GLY A 79 9.65 15.97 19.79
CA GLY A 79 11.10 16.12 19.91
C GLY A 79 11.76 16.51 18.59
N GLU A 80 12.79 17.35 18.67
CA GLU A 80 13.51 17.84 17.49
C GLU A 80 14.14 16.71 16.67
N SER A 81 14.65 15.67 17.34
CA SER A 81 15.23 14.50 16.68
C SER A 81 14.19 13.70 15.88
N TYR A 82 12.96 13.58 16.39
CA TYR A 82 11.86 12.91 15.71
C TYR A 82 11.41 13.69 14.48
N ARG A 83 11.20 14.99 14.66
CA ARG A 83 10.91 15.95 13.59
C ARG A 83 11.93 15.90 12.44
N ARG A 84 13.22 15.91 12.77
CA ARG A 84 14.30 15.79 11.77
C ARG A 84 14.24 14.48 10.99
N LYS A 85 13.93 13.35 11.65
CA LYS A 85 13.78 12.05 10.98
C LYS A 85 12.60 12.06 10.01
N ILE A 86 11.47 12.65 10.39
CA ILE A 86 10.30 12.75 9.51
C ILE A 86 10.62 13.56 8.25
N LEU A 87 11.27 14.73 8.40
CA LEU A 87 11.65 15.56 7.25
C LEU A 87 12.62 14.86 6.31
N ALA A 88 13.54 14.05 6.85
CA ALA A 88 14.50 13.32 6.04
C ALA A 88 13.90 12.14 5.28
N ALA A 89 12.79 11.57 5.76
CA ALA A 89 12.24 10.32 5.26
C ALA A 89 10.92 10.45 4.49
N SER A 90 10.30 11.64 4.43
CA SER A 90 8.93 11.80 3.93
C SER A 90 8.81 12.93 2.91
N ASP A 91 8.01 12.73 1.87
CA ASP A 91 7.60 13.77 0.91
C ASP A 91 6.37 14.56 1.40
N PHE A 92 5.58 13.96 2.30
CA PHE A 92 4.47 14.62 2.99
C PHE A 92 4.26 14.02 4.39
N VAL A 93 3.48 14.71 5.21
CA VAL A 93 3.14 14.23 6.56
C VAL A 93 1.64 14.23 6.78
N SER A 94 1.11 13.11 7.26
CA SER A 94 -0.27 13.04 7.72
C SER A 94 -0.35 13.49 9.18
N LEU A 95 -1.15 14.52 9.45
CA LEU A 95 -1.44 14.98 10.81
C LEU A 95 -2.78 14.39 11.27
N PRO A 96 -2.80 13.65 12.39
CA PRO A 96 -4.04 13.11 12.93
C PRO A 96 -4.92 14.23 13.48
N LEU A 97 -6.11 14.43 12.88
CA LEU A 97 -7.09 15.44 13.30
C LEU A 97 -8.29 14.82 14.03
N HIS A 98 -8.03 13.86 14.92
CA HIS A 98 -9.11 13.19 15.65
C HIS A 98 -9.89 14.18 16.52
N TRP A 99 -11.21 14.20 16.36
CA TRP A 99 -12.11 15.05 17.15
C TRP A 99 -11.87 14.91 18.66
N LYS A 100 -11.68 13.69 19.17
CA LYS A 100 -11.39 13.43 20.59
C LYS A 100 -10.15 14.15 21.14
N ASN A 101 -9.19 14.47 20.28
CA ASN A 101 -7.96 15.18 20.66
C ASN A 101 -8.13 16.70 20.51
N ILE A 102 -8.90 17.13 19.51
CA ILE A 102 -9.14 18.54 19.19
C ILE A 102 -10.18 19.13 20.14
N GLU A 103 -11.24 18.42 20.49
CA GLU A 103 -12.28 18.86 21.41
C GLU A 103 -12.55 17.74 22.44
N PRO A 104 -11.67 17.56 23.45
CA PRO A 104 -11.85 16.52 24.46
C PRO A 104 -13.10 16.72 25.33
N GLN A 105 -13.51 17.98 25.50
CA GLN A 105 -14.76 18.37 26.17
C GLN A 105 -15.48 19.37 25.28
N GLN A 106 -16.82 19.33 25.30
CA GLN A 106 -17.65 20.21 24.47
C GLN A 106 -17.25 21.68 24.65
N GLN A 107 -17.04 22.38 23.54
CA GLN A 107 -16.58 23.77 23.42
C GLN A 107 -15.18 24.05 23.99
N ASN A 108 -14.42 23.03 24.37
CA ASN A 108 -13.05 23.16 24.84
C ASN A 108 -12.07 22.61 23.80
N PHE A 109 -11.55 23.50 22.96
CA PHE A 109 -10.66 23.14 21.87
C PHE A 109 -9.18 23.14 22.29
N ASN A 110 -8.48 22.06 21.93
CA ASN A 110 -7.04 21.89 22.08
C ASN A 110 -6.35 21.79 20.71
N TRP A 111 -6.05 22.95 20.12
CA TRP A 111 -5.35 23.03 18.83
C TRP A 111 -3.82 22.98 18.96
N GLY A 112 -3.28 23.24 20.15
CA GLY A 112 -1.84 23.44 20.38
C GLY A 112 -0.93 22.39 19.72
N PRO A 113 -1.12 21.08 19.97
CA PRO A 113 -0.28 20.05 19.37
C PRO A 113 -0.36 20.02 17.83
N VAL A 114 -1.55 20.26 17.27
CA VAL A 114 -1.75 20.29 15.81
C VAL A 114 -1.10 21.52 15.21
N ASP A 115 -1.29 22.69 15.82
CA ASP A 115 -0.72 23.96 15.35
C ASP A 115 0.80 23.94 15.39
N GLU A 116 1.41 23.40 16.47
CA GLU A 116 2.86 23.24 16.57
C GLU A 116 3.44 22.38 15.43
N TRP A 117 2.72 21.33 15.04
CA TRP A 117 3.09 20.48 13.92
C TRP A 117 2.86 21.16 12.57
N ALA A 118 1.72 21.82 12.41
CA ALA A 118 1.38 22.55 11.19
C ALA A 118 2.40 23.66 10.91
N ASP A 119 2.79 24.42 11.93
CA ASP A 119 3.81 25.47 11.80
C ASP A 119 5.19 24.91 11.49
N PHE A 120 5.56 23.79 12.13
CA PHE A 120 6.82 23.12 11.84
C PHE A 120 6.89 22.65 10.38
N LEU A 121 5.87 21.95 9.89
CA LEU A 121 5.81 21.44 8.51
C LEU A 121 5.74 22.58 7.49
N ARG A 122 4.98 23.63 7.80
CA ARG A 122 4.89 24.86 6.99
C ARG A 122 6.26 25.52 6.82
N ARG A 123 7.03 25.68 7.90
CA ARG A 123 8.40 26.23 7.86
C ARG A 123 9.35 25.34 7.05
N ALA A 124 9.21 24.03 7.18
CA ALA A 124 9.98 23.05 6.40
C ALA A 124 9.53 22.93 4.94
N LYS A 125 8.44 23.61 4.54
CA LYS A 125 7.79 23.49 3.22
C LYS A 125 7.39 22.05 2.88
N LEU A 126 7.11 21.24 3.89
CA LEU A 126 6.67 19.86 3.70
C LEU A 126 5.14 19.83 3.65
N PRO A 127 4.53 19.33 2.56
CA PRO A 127 3.08 19.20 2.46
C PRO A 127 2.50 18.38 3.61
N MET A 128 1.35 18.82 4.13
CA MET A 128 0.64 18.13 5.20
C MET A 128 -0.75 17.71 4.74
N VAL A 129 -1.21 16.55 5.20
CA VAL A 129 -2.58 16.06 5.01
C VAL A 129 -3.22 15.89 6.37
N GLY A 130 -4.25 16.68 6.66
CA GLY A 130 -4.98 16.59 7.91
C GLY A 130 -6.13 15.57 7.82
N GLY A 131 -6.23 14.66 8.78
CA GLY A 131 -7.38 13.77 8.89
C GLY A 131 -7.15 12.56 9.78
N PRO A 132 -8.18 11.71 9.98
CA PRO A 132 -9.58 11.89 9.59
C PRO A 132 -10.32 12.84 10.56
N LEU A 133 -11.28 13.62 10.04
CA LEU A 133 -12.08 14.55 10.86
C LEU A 133 -13.07 13.82 11.78
N VAL A 134 -13.64 12.71 11.28
CA VAL A 134 -14.56 11.85 12.01
C VAL A 134 -14.03 10.44 11.97
N GLN A 135 -13.97 9.80 13.14
CA GLN A 135 -13.49 8.43 13.27
C GLN A 135 -14.30 7.71 14.34
N PHE A 136 -14.83 6.54 13.97
CA PHE A 136 -15.74 5.76 14.81
C PHE A 136 -15.06 4.60 15.55
N SER A 137 -13.76 4.38 15.35
CA SER A 137 -13.00 3.39 16.11
C SER A 137 -12.72 3.89 17.52
N GLU A 138 -12.91 3.05 18.53
CA GLU A 138 -12.65 3.39 19.95
C GLU A 138 -11.19 3.85 20.17
N ASP A 139 -10.23 3.14 19.57
CA ASP A 139 -8.80 3.42 19.78
C ASP A 139 -8.31 4.68 19.04
N GLY A 140 -9.03 5.11 18.01
CA GLY A 140 -8.63 6.25 17.17
C GLY A 140 -7.39 5.99 16.29
N HIS A 141 -6.98 4.73 16.09
CA HIS A 141 -5.90 4.41 15.15
C HIS A 141 -6.37 4.57 13.72
N THR A 142 -5.71 5.42 12.95
CA THR A 142 -5.88 5.46 11.49
C THR A 142 -5.35 4.16 10.91
N GLY A 143 -6.26 3.26 10.49
CA GLY A 143 -5.90 2.25 9.51
C GLY A 143 -5.29 2.96 8.31
N LEU A 144 -4.06 2.56 7.96
CA LEU A 144 -3.21 3.08 6.88
C LEU A 144 -3.99 3.95 5.88
N ALA A 145 -3.71 5.25 5.88
CA ALA A 145 -4.24 6.17 4.88
C ALA A 145 -3.66 5.77 3.50
N VAL A 146 -4.32 4.84 2.82
CA VAL A 146 -4.06 4.55 1.41
C VAL A 146 -4.63 5.72 0.63
N HIS A 147 -3.77 6.69 0.32
CA HIS A 147 -4.13 7.76 -0.59
C HIS A 147 -4.18 7.18 -2.01
N LEU A 148 -5.32 6.59 -2.38
CA LEU A 148 -5.60 6.29 -3.79
C LEU A 148 -5.83 7.64 -4.48
N GLY A 149 -4.83 8.10 -5.21
CA GLY A 149 -4.99 9.23 -6.12
C GLY A 149 -6.09 8.90 -7.14
N ALA A 150 -7.06 9.80 -7.26
CA ALA A 150 -8.01 9.84 -8.37
C ALA A 150 -7.31 10.37 -9.63
#